data_AF-A0A3D8QKH6-F1
#
_entry.id   AF-A0A3D8QKH6-F1
#
_cell.length_a   1.000
_cell.length_b   1.000
_cell.length_c   1.000
_cell.angle_alpha   90.00
_cell.angle_beta   90.00
_cell.angle_gamma   90.00
#
_symmetry.space_group_name_H-M   'P 1'
#
loop_
_entity.id
_entity.type
_entity.pdbx_description
1 polymer ?
#
loop_
_entity_poly.entity_id
_entity_poly.type
_entity_poly.pdbx_seq_one_letter_code
_entity_poly.pdbx_strand_id
1 'polypeptide(L)'
;MRLSLLSLLAVGCSLVSAQLSGTVGPTTTTAQKQATKVCNILSYGGKASKTTDNGPAIASAWAACKSGGEVYIPSGDYGLATWVTLTGGTAISIRLDGIIYRTGTAGGNMIYIEHTTDFELYSSTSKGAVQGYGYVFHAQGTYGPRILRLYEVTSFSVHDIALVDSPAFHFTMDTCTNGEAYNMIIRGGNEGGLDGVDVWGTNIWIHDIEVTNKDECVTVKSPASYILVESIYCNWSGGCAIGSLGADTDIHHVTYNHIYTQESNQMMMIKSNGGSGSLYSCQFNNFMGHSNAYTLDMDGNWSGQSTAAGSGVLYYDLTFNHWHGTCAAGATRAPIQALCPSGAPCHDITIENFWIWTDTGSEVLYKCENAYGSGGCLKSGSSYTTYAETTQTVTSVASSTYTAMAADLTAGFGLTTSIPIPAIPTSFFPGLAPSSSLLG
;
A
#
# COMPACT_ATOMS: atom_id res chain seq x y z
N MET A 1 -54.32 3.30 -36.95
CA MET A 1 -53.87 4.38 -36.06
C MET A 1 -53.93 3.91 -34.62
N ARG A 2 -52.83 3.33 -34.11
CA ARG A 2 -52.56 3.15 -32.67
C ARG A 2 -51.04 3.18 -32.52
N LEU A 3 -50.52 4.34 -32.14
CA LEU A 3 -49.15 4.52 -31.66
C LEU A 3 -49.05 3.80 -30.31
N SER A 4 -48.04 2.98 -30.12
CA SER A 4 -47.56 2.60 -28.79
C SER A 4 -46.09 2.96 -28.72
N LEU A 5 -45.81 3.85 -27.76
CA LEU A 5 -44.51 4.44 -27.47
C LEU A 5 -43.49 3.34 -27.16
N LEU A 6 -42.35 3.38 -27.84
CA LEU A 6 -41.13 2.74 -27.37
C LEU A 6 -40.58 3.56 -26.19
N SER A 7 -40.60 2.99 -25.00
CA SER A 7 -39.83 3.45 -23.85
C SER A 7 -38.37 3.10 -24.08
N LEU A 8 -37.53 4.10 -24.40
CA LEU A 8 -36.07 3.93 -24.33
C LEU A 8 -35.68 3.77 -22.84
N LEU A 9 -35.25 2.58 -22.45
CA LEU A 9 -34.46 2.40 -21.23
C LEU A 9 -33.09 3.07 -21.47
N ALA A 10 -32.87 4.22 -20.82
CA ALA A 10 -31.54 4.76 -20.65
C ALA A 10 -30.78 3.83 -19.68
N VAL A 11 -29.96 2.94 -20.24
CA VAL A 11 -28.94 2.23 -19.49
C VAL A 11 -27.94 3.29 -19.02
N GLY A 12 -27.96 3.60 -17.73
CA GLY A 12 -26.94 4.43 -17.12
C GLY A 12 -25.61 3.72 -17.26
N CYS A 13 -24.78 4.19 -18.19
CA CYS A 13 -23.35 3.97 -18.11
C CYS A 13 -22.90 4.48 -16.74
N SER A 14 -22.56 3.57 -15.85
CA SER A 14 -21.65 3.85 -14.74
C SER A 14 -20.44 4.53 -15.35
N LEU A 15 -20.31 5.83 -15.10
CA LEU A 15 -19.13 6.60 -15.43
C LEU A 15 -17.97 5.89 -14.75
N VAL A 16 -17.17 5.15 -15.53
CA VAL A 16 -15.84 4.72 -15.10
C VAL A 16 -15.06 6.02 -14.97
N SER A 17 -15.09 6.61 -13.78
CA SER A 17 -14.23 7.74 -13.44
C SER A 17 -12.82 7.25 -13.67
N ALA A 18 -12.11 7.86 -14.62
CA ALA A 18 -10.66 7.72 -14.71
C ALA A 18 -10.10 8.19 -13.36
N GLN A 19 -9.64 7.23 -12.54
CA GLN A 19 -9.26 7.44 -11.14
C GLN A 19 -7.90 8.16 -11.04
N LEU A 20 -7.03 7.89 -12.01
CA LEU A 20 -5.77 8.59 -12.25
C LEU A 20 -6.05 9.88 -13.03
N SER A 21 -5.31 10.95 -12.72
CA SER A 21 -5.45 12.25 -13.40
C SER A 21 -4.69 12.33 -14.73
N GLY A 22 -3.86 11.34 -15.05
CA GLY A 22 -3.06 11.31 -16.28
C GLY A 22 -2.25 10.03 -16.44
N THR A 23 -1.24 10.06 -17.32
CA THR A 23 -0.31 8.94 -17.49
C THR A 23 0.59 8.79 -16.28
N VAL A 24 0.89 7.55 -15.91
CA VAL A 24 1.90 7.18 -14.92
C VAL A 24 3.10 6.52 -15.61
N GLY A 25 4.19 6.33 -14.86
CA GLY A 25 5.38 5.65 -15.35
C GLY A 25 6.44 6.57 -15.97
N PRO A 26 7.60 5.99 -16.34
CA PRO A 26 8.68 6.73 -17.00
C PRO A 26 8.28 7.22 -18.39
N THR A 27 8.82 8.37 -18.80
CA THR A 27 8.54 8.94 -20.12
C THR A 27 9.44 8.39 -21.23
N THR A 28 10.53 7.73 -20.88
CA THR A 28 11.40 7.02 -21.81
C THR A 28 11.62 5.57 -21.36
N THR A 29 11.71 4.66 -22.34
CA THR A 29 11.86 3.22 -22.08
C THR A 29 13.26 2.88 -21.55
N THR A 30 13.37 1.80 -20.76
CA THR A 30 14.67 1.21 -20.37
C THR A 30 15.61 0.99 -21.55
N ALA A 31 15.11 0.54 -22.71
CA ALA A 31 15.91 0.32 -23.91
C ALA A 31 16.54 1.61 -24.45
N GLN A 32 15.82 2.74 -24.40
CA GLN A 32 16.37 4.05 -24.78
C GLN A 32 17.45 4.51 -23.79
N LYS A 33 17.23 4.30 -22.49
CA LYS A 33 18.20 4.65 -21.43
C LYS A 33 19.49 3.81 -21.55
N GLN A 34 19.34 2.51 -21.79
CA GLN A 34 20.46 1.60 -22.07
C GLN A 34 21.25 1.97 -23.32
N ALA A 35 20.57 2.34 -24.41
CA ALA A 35 21.20 2.74 -25.66
C ALA A 35 22.05 4.01 -25.51
N THR A 36 21.67 4.91 -24.59
CA THR A 36 22.48 6.07 -24.21
C THR A 36 23.75 5.64 -23.50
N LYS A 37 23.63 4.93 -22.38
CA LYS A 37 24.78 4.49 -21.58
C LYS A 37 24.37 3.45 -20.54
N VAL A 38 25.17 2.40 -20.38
CA VAL A 38 25.05 1.46 -19.26
C VAL A 38 26.25 1.60 -18.33
N CYS A 39 25.99 1.95 -17.07
CA CYS A 39 26.97 2.03 -16.00
C CYS A 39 26.87 0.77 -15.12
N ASN A 40 27.54 -0.30 -15.54
CA ASN A 40 27.65 -1.52 -14.74
C ASN A 40 28.50 -1.28 -13.49
N ILE A 41 27.97 -1.51 -12.30
CA ILE A 41 28.66 -1.21 -11.02
C ILE A 41 30.02 -1.91 -10.90
N LEU A 42 30.24 -3.05 -11.56
CA LEU A 42 31.53 -3.75 -11.57
C LEU A 42 32.64 -2.92 -12.23
N SER A 43 32.30 -2.09 -13.22
CA SER A 43 33.21 -1.14 -13.85
C SER A 43 33.52 0.08 -12.97
N TYR A 44 32.77 0.26 -11.88
CA TYR A 44 32.91 1.35 -10.91
C TYR A 44 33.43 0.85 -9.55
N GLY A 45 34.10 -0.30 -9.54
CA GLY A 45 34.73 -0.89 -8.34
C GLY A 45 33.83 -1.81 -7.53
N GLY A 46 32.59 -2.04 -7.97
CA GLY A 46 31.67 -3.00 -7.38
C GLY A 46 32.22 -4.43 -7.48
N LYS A 47 31.87 -5.27 -6.50
CA LYS A 47 32.27 -6.67 -6.45
C LYS A 47 31.09 -7.52 -6.01
N ALA A 48 30.80 -8.56 -6.78
CA ALA A 48 29.83 -9.59 -6.42
C ALA A 48 30.36 -10.39 -5.21
N SER A 49 29.99 -9.92 -4.03
CA SER A 49 30.25 -10.50 -2.72
C SER A 49 29.19 -9.98 -1.75
N LYS A 50 28.58 -10.87 -0.96
CA LYS A 50 27.63 -10.53 0.12
C LYS A 50 28.18 -9.54 1.15
N THR A 51 29.50 -9.41 1.27
CA THR A 51 30.14 -8.65 2.36
C THR A 51 30.90 -7.41 1.89
N THR A 52 31.27 -7.32 0.61
CA THR A 52 31.98 -6.13 0.10
C THR A 52 30.99 -4.98 -0.01
N ASP A 53 31.36 -3.79 0.48
CA ASP A 53 30.51 -2.60 0.33
C ASP A 53 30.45 -2.14 -1.14
N ASN A 54 29.26 -2.21 -1.72
CA ASN A 54 28.98 -1.76 -3.08
C ASN A 54 28.32 -0.37 -3.14
N GLY A 55 28.05 0.27 -2.00
CA GLY A 55 27.47 1.62 -1.96
C GLY A 55 28.26 2.64 -2.80
N PRO A 56 29.59 2.76 -2.64
CA PRO A 56 30.42 3.66 -3.45
C PRO A 56 30.37 3.38 -4.96
N ALA A 57 30.26 2.11 -5.35
CA ALA A 57 30.20 1.70 -6.75
C ALA A 57 28.85 2.09 -7.38
N ILE A 58 27.74 1.90 -6.65
CA ILE A 58 26.40 2.33 -7.06
C ILE A 58 26.35 3.85 -7.21
N ALA A 59 26.85 4.60 -6.23
CA ALA A 59 26.87 6.06 -6.28
C ALA A 59 27.71 6.59 -7.46
N SER A 60 28.85 5.96 -7.74
CA SER A 60 29.72 6.33 -8.87
C SER A 60 29.07 6.01 -10.22
N ALA A 61 28.42 4.84 -10.34
CA ALA A 61 27.66 4.47 -11.53
C ALA A 61 26.48 5.43 -11.77
N TRP A 62 25.74 5.80 -10.71
CA TRP A 62 24.69 6.81 -10.79
C TRP A 62 25.23 8.14 -11.29
N ALA A 63 26.29 8.67 -10.68
CA ALA A 63 26.89 9.94 -11.11
C ALA A 63 27.29 9.95 -12.59
N ALA A 64 27.70 8.79 -13.12
CA ALA A 64 28.08 8.64 -14.53
C ALA A 64 26.91 8.43 -15.49
N CYS A 65 25.72 8.02 -15.02
CA CYS A 65 24.55 7.68 -15.85
C CYS A 65 23.29 8.51 -15.56
N LYS A 66 23.28 9.37 -14.54
CA LYS A 66 22.08 10.12 -14.09
C LYS A 66 21.44 11.07 -15.12
N SER A 67 22.05 11.24 -16.28
CA SER A 67 21.51 12.04 -17.38
C SER A 67 21.33 11.16 -18.62
N GLY A 68 20.27 10.36 -18.63
CA GLY A 68 19.86 9.56 -19.79
C GLY A 68 20.27 8.08 -19.78
N GLY A 69 21.00 7.59 -18.78
CA GLY A 69 21.59 6.23 -18.79
C GLY A 69 20.93 5.22 -17.86
N GLU A 70 21.51 4.03 -17.76
CA GLU A 70 21.11 2.95 -16.85
C GLU A 70 22.25 2.63 -15.87
N VAL A 71 21.96 2.57 -14.57
CA VAL A 71 22.81 1.90 -13.58
C VAL A 71 22.49 0.42 -13.59
N TYR A 72 23.48 -0.42 -13.85
CA TYR A 72 23.28 -1.87 -13.92
C TYR A 72 23.97 -2.60 -12.76
N ILE A 73 23.18 -3.35 -12.00
CA ILE A 73 23.61 -4.27 -10.94
C ILE A 73 23.39 -5.70 -11.46
N PRO A 74 24.45 -6.37 -11.98
CA PRO A 74 24.32 -7.69 -12.58
C PRO A 74 23.90 -8.76 -11.58
N SER A 75 23.48 -9.92 -12.09
CA SER A 75 23.25 -11.10 -11.24
C SER A 75 24.46 -11.42 -10.38
N GLY A 76 24.22 -11.72 -9.10
CA GLY A 76 25.22 -11.90 -8.07
C GLY A 76 24.75 -11.38 -6.72
N ASP A 77 25.57 -11.56 -5.70
CA ASP A 77 25.30 -11.06 -4.36
C ASP A 77 26.15 -9.80 -4.07
N TYR A 78 25.59 -8.77 -3.43
CA TYR A 78 26.29 -7.50 -3.20
C TYR A 78 26.03 -6.97 -1.78
N GLY A 79 27.08 -6.84 -0.97
CA GLY A 79 26.98 -6.18 0.33
C GLY A 79 26.75 -4.67 0.19
N LEU A 80 25.95 -4.11 1.10
CA LEU A 80 25.73 -2.68 1.23
C LEU A 80 26.05 -2.25 2.66
N ALA A 81 27.24 -1.66 2.85
CA ALA A 81 27.69 -1.16 4.16
C ALA A 81 27.43 0.33 4.31
N THR A 82 27.54 1.07 3.19
CA THR A 82 27.28 2.50 3.11
C THR A 82 26.00 2.75 2.31
N TRP A 83 25.06 3.48 2.89
CA TRP A 83 23.80 3.87 2.23
C TRP A 83 24.04 4.77 1.03
N VAL A 84 23.13 4.73 0.05
CA VAL A 84 23.23 5.52 -1.17
C VAL A 84 22.10 6.54 -1.26
N THR A 85 22.47 7.81 -1.41
CA THR A 85 21.55 8.89 -1.81
C THR A 85 21.83 9.23 -3.26
N LEU A 86 20.86 8.95 -4.12
CA LEU A 86 20.92 9.08 -5.56
C LEU A 86 19.99 10.22 -5.98
N THR A 87 20.58 11.37 -6.29
CA THR A 87 19.82 12.62 -6.49
C THR A 87 20.02 13.20 -7.90
N GLY A 88 19.01 13.94 -8.37
CA GLY A 88 19.08 14.77 -9.58
C GLY A 88 19.21 13.95 -10.86
N GLY A 89 18.51 12.81 -10.95
CA GLY A 89 18.45 12.00 -12.14
C GLY A 89 17.43 12.52 -13.16
N THR A 90 17.70 12.28 -14.44
CA THR A 90 16.78 12.60 -15.54
C THR A 90 16.91 11.52 -16.60
N ALA A 91 15.78 10.91 -16.97
CA ALA A 91 15.72 9.80 -17.93
C ALA A 91 16.71 8.69 -17.56
N ILE A 92 16.64 8.20 -16.31
CA ILE A 92 17.56 7.21 -15.77
C ILE A 92 16.82 5.96 -15.31
N SER A 93 17.47 4.81 -15.42
CA SER A 93 17.01 3.56 -14.80
C SER A 93 18.06 2.93 -13.88
N ILE A 94 17.60 2.12 -12.93
CA ILE A 94 18.41 1.16 -12.18
C ILE A 94 17.87 -0.23 -12.52
N ARG A 95 18.72 -1.05 -13.16
CA ARG A 95 18.44 -2.48 -13.37
C ARG A 95 19.11 -3.29 -12.26
N LEU A 96 18.31 -3.84 -11.36
CA LEU A 96 18.71 -4.72 -10.27
C LEU A 96 18.46 -6.19 -10.67
N ASP A 97 19.46 -6.85 -11.24
CA ASP A 97 19.39 -8.30 -11.52
C ASP A 97 20.10 -9.14 -10.43
N GLY A 98 20.80 -8.48 -9.51
CA GLY A 98 21.46 -9.08 -8.35
C GLY A 98 20.64 -8.98 -7.06
N ILE A 99 21.24 -9.44 -5.97
CA ILE A 99 20.68 -9.33 -4.62
C ILE A 99 21.58 -8.44 -3.77
N ILE A 100 21.01 -7.38 -3.20
CA ILE A 100 21.69 -6.50 -2.25
C ILE A 100 21.47 -7.02 -0.83
N TYR A 101 22.53 -7.17 -0.04
CA TYR A 101 22.48 -7.59 1.36
C TYR A 101 22.94 -6.45 2.27
N ARG A 102 22.13 -6.11 3.26
CA ARG A 102 22.54 -5.15 4.29
C ARG A 102 23.74 -5.68 5.07
N THR A 103 24.80 -4.89 5.13
CA THR A 103 25.93 -5.10 6.06
C THR A 103 26.15 -3.90 6.97
N GLY A 104 25.68 -2.72 6.57
CA GLY A 104 25.73 -1.49 7.34
C GLY A 104 24.71 -1.45 8.48
N THR A 105 24.94 -0.59 9.46
CA THR A 105 24.10 -0.46 10.67
C THR A 105 23.62 0.97 10.93
N ALA A 106 23.95 1.92 10.05
CA ALA A 106 23.52 3.30 10.21
C ALA A 106 21.98 3.43 10.10
N GLY A 107 21.42 4.44 10.75
CA GLY A 107 20.02 4.82 10.51
C GLY A 107 19.80 5.42 9.13
N GLY A 108 18.56 5.79 8.82
CA GLY A 108 18.19 6.42 7.54
C GLY A 108 17.58 5.44 6.55
N ASN A 109 17.90 5.57 5.26
CA ASN A 109 17.40 4.75 4.16
C ASN A 109 18.58 4.10 3.44
N MET A 110 18.55 2.80 3.21
CA MET A 110 19.63 2.08 2.52
C MET A 110 19.80 2.58 1.09
N ILE A 111 18.68 2.74 0.37
CA ILE A 111 18.60 3.28 -0.98
C ILE A 111 17.62 4.46 -0.96
N TYR A 112 18.12 5.65 -1.25
CA TYR A 112 17.32 6.87 -1.29
C TYR A 112 17.42 7.52 -2.67
N ILE A 113 16.32 7.56 -3.42
CA ILE A 113 16.23 8.26 -4.70
C ILE A 113 15.48 9.58 -4.47
N GLU A 114 16.08 10.72 -4.81
CA GLU A 114 15.45 12.02 -4.57
C GLU A 114 15.58 12.98 -5.77
N HIS A 115 14.62 13.91 -5.89
CA HIS A 115 14.61 14.99 -6.88
C HIS A 115 14.95 14.50 -8.30
N THR A 116 14.24 13.47 -8.75
CA THR A 116 14.55 12.74 -9.99
C THR A 116 13.31 12.65 -10.86
N THR A 117 13.50 12.73 -12.19
CA THR A 117 12.39 12.65 -13.16
C THR A 117 12.68 11.61 -14.24
N ASP A 118 11.64 10.97 -14.77
CA ASP A 118 11.74 9.89 -15.76
C ASP A 118 12.64 8.74 -15.25
N PHE A 119 12.18 8.11 -14.17
CA PHE A 119 12.93 7.12 -13.41
C PHE A 119 12.34 5.72 -13.50
N GLU A 120 13.18 4.69 -13.48
CA GLU A 120 12.72 3.31 -13.45
C GLU A 120 13.65 2.44 -12.61
N LEU A 121 13.12 1.76 -11.59
CA LEU A 121 13.83 0.74 -10.81
C LEU A 121 13.18 -0.61 -11.07
N TYR A 122 13.94 -1.54 -11.65
CA TYR A 122 13.39 -2.81 -12.08
C TYR A 122 14.39 -3.96 -12.04
N SER A 123 13.90 -5.19 -12.12
CA SER A 123 14.71 -6.37 -12.45
C SER A 123 14.31 -6.91 -13.82
N SER A 124 15.28 -7.18 -14.70
CA SER A 124 14.99 -7.84 -15.98
C SER A 124 14.71 -9.33 -15.85
N THR A 125 14.89 -9.88 -14.64
CA THR A 125 14.77 -11.31 -14.33
C THR A 125 13.67 -11.62 -13.32
N SER A 126 12.97 -10.57 -12.84
CA SER A 126 12.00 -10.65 -11.74
C SER A 126 12.54 -11.34 -10.47
N LYS A 127 13.88 -11.29 -10.29
CA LYS A 127 14.63 -11.94 -9.19
C LYS A 127 15.54 -10.96 -8.45
N GLY A 128 15.59 -9.71 -8.88
CA GLY A 128 16.29 -8.64 -8.18
C GLY A 128 15.69 -8.45 -6.78
N ALA A 129 16.55 -8.35 -5.78
CA ALA A 129 16.07 -8.25 -4.40
C ALA A 129 16.98 -7.40 -3.51
N VAL A 130 16.39 -6.87 -2.44
CA VAL A 130 17.12 -6.30 -1.31
C VAL A 130 16.78 -7.07 -0.04
N GLN A 131 17.78 -7.73 0.53
CA GLN A 131 17.73 -8.39 1.82
C GLN A 131 18.22 -7.43 2.93
N GLY A 132 17.28 -6.92 3.70
CA GLY A 132 17.51 -5.95 4.76
C GLY A 132 18.08 -6.53 6.06
N TYR A 133 17.96 -7.84 6.31
CA TYR A 133 18.38 -8.48 7.57
C TYR A 133 17.89 -7.71 8.81
N GLY A 134 16.61 -7.33 8.81
CA GLY A 134 15.89 -6.65 9.87
C GLY A 134 15.86 -7.45 11.16
N TYR A 135 15.74 -8.78 11.07
CA TYR A 135 15.76 -9.68 12.23
C TYR A 135 16.94 -9.44 13.20
N VAL A 136 18.08 -8.92 12.70
CA VAL A 136 19.23 -8.57 13.54
C VAL A 136 18.90 -7.45 14.53
N PHE A 137 18.08 -6.48 14.13
CA PHE A 137 17.59 -5.39 14.98
C PHE A 137 16.39 -5.84 15.81
N HIS A 138 15.45 -6.57 15.21
CA HIS A 138 14.21 -7.02 15.85
C HIS A 138 14.48 -8.02 16.98
N ALA A 139 15.47 -8.91 16.84
CA ALA A 139 15.92 -9.80 17.90
C ALA A 139 16.42 -9.06 19.17
N GLN A 140 16.76 -7.78 19.03
CA GLN A 140 17.19 -6.89 20.11
C GLN A 140 16.07 -5.92 20.55
N GLY A 141 14.86 -6.03 20.00
CA GLY A 141 13.74 -5.12 20.27
C GLY A 141 13.96 -3.71 19.73
N THR A 142 14.69 -3.58 18.61
CA THR A 142 15.03 -2.28 18.00
C THR A 142 14.70 -2.26 16.51
N TYR A 143 14.65 -1.05 15.94
CA TYR A 143 14.51 -0.82 14.49
C TYR A 143 15.82 -0.27 13.92
N GLY A 144 16.02 -0.47 12.62
CA GLY A 144 17.21 -0.01 11.89
C GLY A 144 16.87 0.94 10.73
N PRO A 145 17.64 0.91 9.63
CA PRO A 145 17.33 1.70 8.43
C PRO A 145 16.09 1.16 7.70
N ARG A 146 15.50 2.01 6.85
CA ARG A 146 14.49 1.64 5.86
C ARG A 146 15.20 1.13 4.60
N ILE A 147 14.54 0.30 3.79
CA ILE A 147 15.16 -0.20 2.55
C ILE A 147 15.14 0.87 1.45
N LEU A 148 13.95 1.24 0.95
CA LEU A 148 13.80 2.08 -0.23
C LEU A 148 12.94 3.30 0.09
N ARG A 149 13.45 4.49 -0.26
CA ARG A 149 12.67 5.72 -0.28
C ARG A 149 12.81 6.42 -1.62
N LEU A 150 11.70 6.86 -2.17
CA LEU A 150 11.62 7.86 -3.24
C LEU A 150 11.13 9.18 -2.63
N TYR A 151 11.77 10.29 -2.94
CA TYR A 151 11.35 11.63 -2.50
C TYR A 151 11.35 12.62 -3.67
N GLU A 152 10.20 13.24 -3.93
CA GLU A 152 10.02 14.16 -5.07
C GLU A 152 10.49 13.53 -6.40
N VAL A 153 10.09 12.27 -6.61
CA VAL A 153 10.33 11.55 -7.87
C VAL A 153 9.10 11.66 -8.76
N THR A 154 9.29 12.05 -10.02
CA THR A 154 8.19 12.28 -10.98
C THR A 154 8.33 11.40 -12.22
N SER A 155 7.22 10.91 -12.75
CA SER A 155 7.18 10.05 -13.95
C SER A 155 8.07 8.83 -13.77
N PHE A 156 7.65 7.90 -12.94
CA PHE A 156 8.50 6.80 -12.52
C PHE A 156 7.78 5.47 -12.42
N SER A 157 8.56 4.39 -12.49
CA SER A 157 8.10 3.06 -12.11
C SER A 157 9.06 2.33 -11.17
N VAL A 158 8.51 1.50 -10.28
CA VAL A 158 9.27 0.55 -9.44
C VAL A 158 8.60 -0.82 -9.55
N HIS A 159 9.30 -1.82 -10.11
CA HIS A 159 8.66 -3.11 -10.38
C HIS A 159 9.62 -4.29 -10.49
N ASP A 160 9.07 -5.50 -10.51
CA ASP A 160 9.80 -6.76 -10.70
C ASP A 160 10.93 -6.99 -9.68
N ILE A 161 10.79 -6.47 -8.46
CA ILE A 161 11.78 -6.62 -7.38
C ILE A 161 11.15 -7.12 -6.07
N ALA A 162 11.97 -7.75 -5.23
CA ALA A 162 11.61 -8.15 -3.88
C ALA A 162 12.29 -7.28 -2.81
N LEU A 163 11.54 -6.85 -1.79
CA LEU A 163 12.08 -6.15 -0.62
C LEU A 163 11.83 -7.00 0.63
N VAL A 164 12.90 -7.45 1.27
CA VAL A 164 12.80 -8.54 2.27
C VAL A 164 13.47 -8.13 3.57
N ASP A 165 12.77 -8.36 4.67
CA ASP A 165 13.27 -8.23 6.05
C ASP A 165 13.83 -6.83 6.30
N SER A 166 13.03 -5.80 6.07
CA SER A 166 13.47 -4.44 6.38
C SER A 166 13.65 -4.27 7.89
N PRO A 167 14.74 -3.63 8.36
CA PRO A 167 14.87 -3.23 9.76
C PRO A 167 13.81 -2.23 10.24
N ALA A 168 13.12 -1.55 9.32
CA ALA A 168 11.99 -0.65 9.55
C ALA A 168 11.05 -0.73 8.33
N PHE A 169 10.75 0.38 7.65
CA PHE A 169 9.87 0.40 6.47
C PHE A 169 10.55 -0.17 5.22
N HIS A 170 9.78 -0.83 4.36
CA HIS A 170 10.29 -1.45 3.14
C HIS A 170 10.35 -0.43 1.99
N PHE A 171 9.24 0.21 1.66
CA PHE A 171 9.14 1.14 0.54
C PHE A 171 8.30 2.37 0.90
N THR A 172 8.89 3.57 0.78
CA THR A 172 8.17 4.84 0.92
C THR A 172 8.27 5.68 -0.35
N MET A 173 7.12 6.17 -0.82
CA MET A 173 6.99 7.19 -1.86
C MET A 173 6.55 8.50 -1.21
N ASP A 174 7.50 9.41 -1.04
CA ASP A 174 7.31 10.72 -0.42
C ASP A 174 7.16 11.80 -1.49
N THR A 175 6.01 12.48 -1.51
CA THR A 175 5.74 13.62 -2.39
C THR A 175 6.05 13.31 -3.85
N CYS A 176 5.69 12.10 -4.29
CA CYS A 176 5.97 11.61 -5.64
C CYS A 176 4.82 11.91 -6.61
N THR A 177 5.05 11.84 -7.92
CA THR A 177 4.01 12.16 -8.92
C THR A 177 4.13 11.33 -10.20
N ASN A 178 3.00 10.99 -10.84
CA ASN A 178 2.95 10.20 -12.09
C ASN A 178 3.69 8.85 -11.94
N GLY A 179 3.43 8.14 -10.85
CA GLY A 179 4.16 6.94 -10.45
C GLY A 179 3.41 5.64 -10.71
N GLU A 180 4.15 4.56 -10.97
CA GLU A 180 3.59 3.21 -11.05
C GLU A 180 4.44 2.23 -10.20
N ALA A 181 3.83 1.43 -9.35
CA ALA A 181 4.52 0.41 -8.56
C ALA A 181 3.81 -0.93 -8.67
N TYR A 182 4.50 -1.96 -9.18
CA TYR A 182 3.85 -3.23 -9.49
C TYR A 182 4.75 -4.44 -9.60
N ASN A 183 4.17 -5.65 -9.62
CA ASN A 183 4.92 -6.91 -9.67
C ASN A 183 5.99 -6.95 -8.59
N MET A 184 5.60 -6.70 -7.34
CA MET A 184 6.50 -6.69 -6.20
C MET A 184 6.08 -7.70 -5.15
N ILE A 185 7.05 -8.17 -4.38
CA ILE A 185 6.80 -8.91 -3.15
C ILE A 185 7.61 -8.28 -2.01
N ILE A 186 6.89 -7.96 -0.94
CA ILE A 186 7.44 -7.39 0.28
C ILE A 186 7.23 -8.39 1.41
N ARG A 187 8.29 -8.73 2.14
CA ARG A 187 8.22 -9.72 3.21
C ARG A 187 9.08 -9.35 4.39
N GLY A 188 8.45 -8.83 5.44
CA GLY A 188 9.04 -8.42 6.71
C GLY A 188 8.69 -9.33 7.89
N GLY A 189 9.18 -8.93 9.06
CA GLY A 189 8.88 -9.58 10.33
C GLY A 189 7.44 -9.33 10.81
N ASN A 190 6.97 -10.18 11.73
CA ASN A 190 5.62 -10.15 12.27
C ASN A 190 5.51 -9.19 13.48
N GLU A 191 5.84 -7.91 13.28
CA GLU A 191 5.60 -6.82 14.25
C GLU A 191 5.26 -5.48 13.55
N GLY A 192 4.80 -4.50 14.33
CA GLY A 192 4.53 -3.13 13.85
C GLY A 192 5.80 -2.39 13.44
N GLY A 193 5.69 -1.24 12.79
CA GLY A 193 6.82 -0.42 12.31
C GLY A 193 7.62 -1.03 11.15
N LEU A 194 7.11 -2.11 10.55
CA LEU A 194 7.69 -2.84 9.41
C LEU A 194 6.88 -2.65 8.13
N ASP A 195 6.43 -1.42 7.93
CA ASP A 195 5.52 -0.94 6.88
C ASP A 195 5.95 -1.45 5.51
N GLY A 196 4.97 -1.90 4.70
CA GLY A 196 5.17 -2.38 3.35
C GLY A 196 5.38 -1.22 2.38
N VAL A 197 4.29 -0.65 1.90
CA VAL A 197 4.28 0.53 1.02
C VAL A 197 3.57 1.69 1.72
N ASP A 198 4.30 2.77 1.96
CA ASP A 198 3.73 4.07 2.31
C ASP A 198 3.79 5.02 1.12
N VAL A 199 2.69 5.73 0.85
CA VAL A 199 2.61 6.64 -0.29
C VAL A 199 1.91 7.95 0.05
N TRP A 200 2.48 9.06 -0.40
CA TRP A 200 1.77 10.32 -0.56
C TRP A 200 2.33 11.09 -1.76
N GLY A 201 1.47 11.89 -2.39
CA GLY A 201 1.75 12.44 -3.72
C GLY A 201 0.51 12.44 -4.60
N THR A 202 0.70 12.57 -5.91
CA THR A 202 -0.43 12.67 -6.84
C THR A 202 -0.27 11.83 -8.10
N ASN A 203 -1.36 11.28 -8.61
CA ASN A 203 -1.38 10.46 -9.82
C ASN A 203 -0.43 9.25 -9.72
N ILE A 204 -0.72 8.33 -8.80
CA ILE A 204 0.11 7.14 -8.54
C ILE A 204 -0.76 5.88 -8.65
N TRP A 205 -0.29 4.90 -9.41
CA TRP A 205 -0.91 3.59 -9.54
C TRP A 205 -0.06 2.53 -8.84
N ILE A 206 -0.67 1.76 -7.94
CA ILE A 206 0.00 0.71 -7.17
C ILE A 206 -0.82 -0.55 -7.37
N HIS A 207 -0.24 -1.58 -7.99
CA HIS A 207 -0.98 -2.80 -8.24
C HIS A 207 -0.12 -4.05 -8.26
N ASP A 208 -0.73 -5.21 -8.07
CA ASP A 208 -0.03 -6.50 -8.16
C ASP A 208 1.18 -6.57 -7.20
N ILE A 209 0.90 -6.32 -5.91
CA ILE A 209 1.89 -6.37 -4.82
C ILE A 209 1.40 -7.33 -3.72
N GLU A 210 2.27 -8.26 -3.31
CA GLU A 210 2.08 -9.05 -2.09
C GLU A 210 2.88 -8.41 -0.93
N VAL A 211 2.25 -8.25 0.23
CA VAL A 211 2.90 -7.78 1.46
C VAL A 211 2.66 -8.75 2.61
N THR A 212 3.74 -9.14 3.29
CA THR A 212 3.73 -9.85 4.56
C THR A 212 4.51 -9.04 5.60
N ASN A 213 3.91 -8.72 6.73
CA ASN A 213 4.50 -7.99 7.87
C ASN A 213 3.51 -8.00 9.07
N LYS A 214 3.55 -7.02 9.97
CA LYS A 214 2.44 -6.77 10.91
C LYS A 214 2.09 -5.30 11.10
N ASP A 215 2.40 -4.50 10.08
CA ASP A 215 2.02 -3.08 9.96
C ASP A 215 1.48 -2.81 8.55
N GLU A 216 1.53 -1.57 8.06
CA GLU A 216 0.98 -1.13 6.78
C GLU A 216 1.22 -2.13 5.63
N CYS A 217 0.14 -2.51 4.93
CA CYS A 217 0.23 -3.24 3.67
C CYS A 217 0.57 -2.24 2.54
N VAL A 218 -0.44 -1.58 1.97
CA VAL A 218 -0.29 -0.40 1.11
C VAL A 218 -1.12 0.73 1.71
N THR A 219 -0.45 1.76 2.22
CA THR A 219 -1.09 2.82 3.02
C THR A 219 -0.86 4.21 2.42
N VAL A 220 -1.97 4.92 2.19
CA VAL A 220 -1.94 6.32 1.72
C VAL A 220 -1.81 7.27 2.93
N LYS A 221 -0.86 8.19 2.87
CA LYS A 221 -0.67 9.29 3.82
C LYS A 221 -1.08 10.63 3.17
N SER A 222 -1.10 11.70 3.97
CA SER A 222 -1.46 13.05 3.50
C SER A 222 -0.21 13.90 3.22
N PRO A 223 -0.25 14.81 2.22
CA PRO A 223 -1.32 15.05 1.25
C PRO A 223 -1.29 14.05 0.08
N ALA A 224 -2.47 13.67 -0.44
CA ALA A 224 -2.54 12.72 -1.54
C ALA A 224 -3.74 12.94 -2.46
N SER A 225 -3.55 12.75 -3.77
CA SER A 225 -4.67 12.80 -4.71
C SER A 225 -4.52 11.91 -5.93
N TYR A 226 -5.63 11.43 -6.49
CA TYR A 226 -5.63 10.59 -7.69
C TYR A 226 -4.73 9.35 -7.54
N ILE A 227 -4.91 8.61 -6.45
CA ILE A 227 -4.18 7.36 -6.20
C ILE A 227 -5.09 6.18 -6.50
N LEU A 228 -4.60 5.23 -7.29
CA LEU A 228 -5.26 3.96 -7.56
C LEU A 228 -4.42 2.84 -6.96
N VAL A 229 -5.01 2.08 -6.04
CA VAL A 229 -4.42 0.89 -5.43
C VAL A 229 -5.28 -0.32 -5.79
N GLU A 230 -4.74 -1.32 -6.48
CA GLU A 230 -5.54 -2.49 -6.84
C GLU A 230 -4.80 -3.81 -6.98
N SER A 231 -5.50 -4.94 -6.86
CA SER A 231 -4.88 -6.27 -6.91
C SER A 231 -3.75 -6.40 -5.86
N ILE A 232 -4.08 -6.08 -4.61
CA ILE A 232 -3.12 -6.16 -3.49
C ILE A 232 -3.41 -7.39 -2.66
N TYR A 233 -2.33 -8.11 -2.34
CA TYR A 233 -2.39 -9.28 -1.48
C TYR A 233 -1.69 -9.01 -0.14
N CYS A 234 -2.48 -8.67 0.87
CA CYS A 234 -2.00 -8.55 2.24
C CYS A 234 -2.01 -9.93 2.91
N ASN A 235 -0.90 -10.65 2.74
CA ASN A 235 -0.70 -12.02 3.19
C ASN A 235 0.02 -12.01 4.55
N TRP A 236 -0.77 -11.98 5.62
CA TRP A 236 -0.33 -11.84 7.01
C TRP A 236 0.36 -10.50 7.20
N SER A 237 -0.43 -9.44 7.31
CA SER A 237 0.01 -8.04 7.36
C SER A 237 -0.66 -7.30 8.52
N GLY A 238 -0.40 -6.00 8.68
CA GLY A 238 -1.34 -5.11 9.35
C GLY A 238 -2.59 -4.89 8.48
N GLY A 239 -2.44 -4.85 7.16
CA GLY A 239 -3.51 -4.54 6.21
C GLY A 239 -3.40 -3.13 5.66
N CYS A 240 -4.22 -2.81 4.66
CA CYS A 240 -4.23 -1.47 4.07
C CYS A 240 -4.77 -0.44 5.06
N ALA A 241 -4.35 0.82 4.89
CA ALA A 241 -4.88 1.92 5.66
C ALA A 241 -4.84 3.27 4.92
N ILE A 242 -5.48 4.28 5.50
CA ILE A 242 -5.23 5.70 5.24
C ILE A 242 -4.87 6.37 6.58
N GLY A 243 -3.76 7.11 6.58
CA GLY A 243 -3.25 7.84 7.74
C GLY A 243 -2.04 7.17 8.41
N SER A 244 -1.63 7.58 9.60
CA SER A 244 -2.33 8.50 10.51
C SER A 244 -2.55 9.89 9.93
N LEU A 245 -3.78 10.40 10.09
CA LEU A 245 -4.19 11.73 9.65
C LEU A 245 -4.18 12.70 10.84
N GLY A 246 -3.80 13.96 10.58
CA GLY A 246 -3.57 14.97 11.60
C GLY A 246 -4.06 16.35 11.17
N ALA A 247 -3.27 17.38 11.45
CA ALA A 247 -3.57 18.74 11.01
C ALA A 247 -3.48 18.87 9.49
N ASP A 248 -4.35 19.71 8.92
CA ASP A 248 -4.36 20.14 7.53
C ASP A 248 -4.36 18.97 6.53
N THR A 249 -5.07 17.89 6.89
CA THR A 249 -5.22 16.72 6.04
C THR A 249 -5.88 17.13 4.71
N ASP A 250 -5.32 16.70 3.60
CA ASP A 250 -5.92 16.83 2.28
C ASP A 250 -5.69 15.54 1.49
N ILE A 251 -6.70 14.68 1.44
CA ILE A 251 -6.66 13.44 0.66
C ILE A 251 -7.94 13.32 -0.16
N HIS A 252 -7.83 13.16 -1.48
CA HIS A 252 -9.01 13.03 -2.33
C HIS A 252 -8.82 12.22 -3.63
N HIS A 253 -9.88 11.62 -4.16
CA HIS A 253 -9.81 10.74 -5.35
C HIS A 253 -8.84 9.56 -5.15
N VAL A 254 -8.99 8.86 -4.03
CA VAL A 254 -8.24 7.63 -3.75
C VAL A 254 -9.16 6.43 -3.96
N THR A 255 -8.72 5.46 -4.75
CA THR A 255 -9.45 4.21 -4.96
C THR A 255 -8.60 3.03 -4.53
N TYR A 256 -9.17 2.17 -3.68
CA TYR A 256 -8.70 0.82 -3.43
C TYR A 256 -9.65 -0.17 -4.08
N ASN A 257 -9.14 -1.11 -4.87
CA ASN A 257 -9.96 -2.05 -5.63
C ASN A 257 -9.34 -3.46 -5.65
N HIS A 258 -10.12 -4.54 -5.48
CA HIS A 258 -9.57 -5.91 -5.50
C HIS A 258 -8.44 -6.12 -4.47
N ILE A 259 -8.77 -5.89 -3.20
CA ILE A 259 -7.83 -6.07 -2.09
C ILE A 259 -8.15 -7.39 -1.40
N TYR A 260 -7.17 -8.30 -1.40
CA TYR A 260 -7.24 -9.56 -0.69
C TYR A 260 -6.45 -9.48 0.62
N THR A 261 -7.04 -9.87 1.74
CA THR A 261 -6.39 -9.75 3.05
C THR A 261 -6.71 -10.91 3.98
N GLN A 262 -5.69 -11.59 4.50
CA GLN A 262 -5.88 -12.63 5.53
C GLN A 262 -5.03 -12.39 6.77
N GLU A 263 -5.47 -12.95 7.91
CA GLU A 263 -4.77 -12.93 9.22
C GLU A 263 -4.10 -11.59 9.56
N SER A 264 -4.75 -10.50 9.13
CA SER A 264 -4.24 -9.14 9.25
C SER A 264 -4.93 -8.38 10.37
N ASN A 265 -4.39 -7.21 10.72
CA ASN A 265 -5.03 -6.39 11.75
C ASN A 265 -6.38 -5.85 11.24
N GLN A 266 -6.47 -5.45 9.97
CA GLN A 266 -7.70 -5.01 9.32
C GLN A 266 -7.74 -5.35 7.83
N MET A 267 -8.91 -5.21 7.20
CA MET A 267 -9.00 -5.12 5.74
C MET A 267 -8.74 -3.68 5.26
N MET A 268 -9.34 -2.68 5.92
CA MET A 268 -9.01 -1.26 5.73
C MET A 268 -9.21 -0.49 7.02
N MET A 269 -8.24 0.35 7.38
CA MET A 269 -8.36 1.28 8.50
C MET A 269 -8.16 2.73 8.03
N ILE A 270 -9.02 3.64 8.44
CA ILE A 270 -8.83 5.08 8.28
C ILE A 270 -8.63 5.65 9.68
N LYS A 271 -7.42 6.15 9.98
CA LYS A 271 -7.00 6.51 11.35
C LYS A 271 -6.70 7.99 11.52
N SER A 272 -7.44 8.68 12.40
CA SER A 272 -7.14 10.04 12.90
C SER A 272 -7.35 10.13 14.41
N ASN A 273 -6.86 11.19 15.06
CA ASN A 273 -7.12 11.49 16.46
C ASN A 273 -6.97 13.00 16.66
N GLY A 274 -8.09 13.72 16.68
CA GLY A 274 -8.09 15.16 16.52
C GLY A 274 -7.69 15.60 15.11
N GLY A 275 -6.98 16.73 14.98
CA GLY A 275 -6.54 17.25 13.68
C GLY A 275 -7.58 18.09 12.95
N SER A 276 -7.32 18.36 11.66
CA SER A 276 -8.11 19.22 10.78
C SER A 276 -7.95 18.80 9.31
N GLY A 277 -8.74 19.40 8.42
CA GLY A 277 -8.73 19.05 6.99
C GLY A 277 -9.68 17.89 6.68
N SER A 278 -9.51 17.26 5.52
CA SER A 278 -10.49 16.36 4.93
C SER A 278 -9.90 15.15 4.19
N LEU A 279 -10.63 14.04 4.24
CA LEU A 279 -10.50 12.88 3.35
C LEU A 279 -11.81 12.72 2.58
N TYR A 280 -11.78 12.77 1.25
CA TYR A 280 -13.01 12.78 0.46
C TYR A 280 -12.93 12.22 -0.96
N SER A 281 -14.09 11.92 -1.55
CA SER A 281 -14.20 11.35 -2.90
C SER A 281 -13.34 10.10 -3.06
N CYS A 282 -13.47 9.16 -2.13
CA CYS A 282 -12.70 7.91 -2.12
C CYS A 282 -13.58 6.67 -2.23
N GLN A 283 -13.04 5.62 -2.84
CA GLN A 283 -13.76 4.39 -3.12
C GLN A 283 -12.95 3.17 -2.66
N PHE A 284 -13.62 2.22 -1.99
CA PHE A 284 -13.02 1.01 -1.43
C PHE A 284 -13.85 -0.18 -1.89
N ASN A 285 -13.46 -0.75 -3.02
CA ASN A 285 -14.27 -1.68 -3.80
C ASN A 285 -13.66 -3.09 -3.82
N ASN A 286 -14.52 -4.11 -3.87
CA ASN A 286 -14.11 -5.50 -4.12
C ASN A 286 -13.05 -6.01 -3.14
N PHE A 287 -13.31 -5.87 -1.85
CA PHE A 287 -12.44 -6.42 -0.82
C PHE A 287 -12.85 -7.85 -0.50
N MET A 288 -11.87 -8.72 -0.32
CA MET A 288 -12.08 -10.10 0.12
C MET A 288 -11.09 -10.41 1.25
N GLY A 289 -11.56 -10.93 2.37
CA GLY A 289 -10.65 -11.28 3.44
C GLY A 289 -11.19 -12.30 4.43
N HIS A 290 -10.31 -12.92 5.20
CA HIS A 290 -10.70 -13.91 6.20
C HIS A 290 -9.78 -13.89 7.41
N SER A 291 -10.35 -14.24 8.57
CA SER A 291 -9.63 -14.35 9.85
C SER A 291 -8.92 -13.05 10.30
N ASN A 292 -9.27 -11.90 9.72
CA ASN A 292 -8.72 -10.61 10.13
C ASN A 292 -9.28 -10.17 11.49
N ALA A 293 -8.53 -9.37 12.26
CA ALA A 293 -8.99 -8.87 13.56
C ALA A 293 -10.11 -7.83 13.43
N TYR A 294 -9.93 -6.84 12.56
CA TYR A 294 -10.93 -5.87 12.11
C TYR A 294 -11.22 -6.04 10.63
N THR A 295 -12.28 -5.38 10.14
CA THR A 295 -12.62 -5.35 8.72
C THR A 295 -12.60 -3.92 8.20
N LEU A 296 -13.74 -3.22 8.21
CA LEU A 296 -13.80 -1.78 7.96
C LEU A 296 -13.67 -1.05 9.30
N ASP A 297 -12.57 -0.30 9.48
CA ASP A 297 -12.30 0.45 10.69
C ASP A 297 -12.01 1.93 10.41
N MET A 298 -13.04 2.77 10.45
CA MET A 298 -12.86 4.22 10.49
C MET A 298 -12.76 4.65 11.96
N ASP A 299 -11.56 4.96 12.42
CA ASP A 299 -11.28 5.35 13.80
C ASP A 299 -10.77 6.80 13.85
N GLY A 300 -11.69 7.73 14.14
CA GLY A 300 -11.42 9.14 14.34
C GLY A 300 -10.82 9.50 15.71
N ASN A 301 -10.63 8.52 16.59
CA ASN A 301 -10.05 8.66 17.92
C ASN A 301 -8.95 7.61 18.16
N TRP A 302 -8.18 7.28 17.11
CA TRP A 302 -7.27 6.15 17.11
C TRP A 302 -6.22 6.27 18.23
N SER A 303 -6.30 5.36 19.19
CA SER A 303 -5.44 5.38 20.39
C SER A 303 -3.96 5.09 20.11
N GLY A 304 -3.64 4.56 18.91
CA GLY A 304 -2.27 4.31 18.46
C GLY A 304 -1.49 5.57 18.06
N GLN A 305 -2.15 6.74 18.02
CA GLN A 305 -1.49 8.03 17.81
C GLN A 305 -1.83 9.02 18.92
N SER A 306 -0.93 9.97 19.16
CA SER A 306 -1.22 11.13 20.00
C SER A 306 -2.31 12.01 19.39
N THR A 307 -3.20 12.55 20.23
CA THR A 307 -4.22 13.51 19.80
C THR A 307 -3.59 14.79 19.25
N ALA A 308 -3.85 15.08 17.98
CA ALA A 308 -3.49 16.34 17.33
C ALA A 308 -4.51 17.45 17.69
N ALA A 309 -4.05 18.71 17.70
CA ALA A 309 -4.95 19.84 17.93
C ALA A 309 -5.94 20.00 16.77
N GLY A 310 -7.20 20.26 17.10
CA GLY A 310 -8.28 20.47 16.12
C GLY A 310 -9.53 19.65 16.44
N SER A 311 -10.59 19.88 15.68
CA SER A 311 -11.91 19.29 15.91
C SER A 311 -12.05 17.86 15.38
N GLY A 312 -11.04 17.35 14.67
CA GLY A 312 -11.12 16.10 13.92
C GLY A 312 -10.93 16.33 12.43
N VAL A 313 -10.37 15.33 11.75
CA VAL A 313 -10.36 15.26 10.28
C VAL A 313 -11.76 14.91 9.79
N LEU A 314 -12.28 15.64 8.80
CA LEU A 314 -13.59 15.37 8.21
C LEU A 314 -13.49 14.26 7.16
N TYR A 315 -14.30 13.21 7.31
CA TYR A 315 -14.43 12.17 6.28
C TYR A 315 -15.77 12.33 5.57
N TYR A 316 -15.76 12.50 4.26
CA TYR A 316 -17.00 12.58 3.49
C TYR A 316 -16.89 12.05 2.07
N ASP A 317 -18.01 11.70 1.44
CA ASP A 317 -18.02 11.16 0.07
C ASP A 317 -17.10 9.93 -0.05
N LEU A 318 -17.33 8.94 0.84
CA LEU A 318 -16.60 7.69 0.90
C LEU A 318 -17.55 6.52 0.58
N THR A 319 -17.15 5.66 -0.35
CA THR A 319 -17.93 4.48 -0.73
C THR A 319 -17.18 3.20 -0.42
N PHE A 320 -17.81 2.29 0.32
CA PHE A 320 -17.33 0.94 0.61
C PHE A 320 -18.31 -0.05 -0.03
N ASN A 321 -17.87 -0.75 -1.06
CA ASN A 321 -18.74 -1.61 -1.86
C ASN A 321 -18.12 -2.99 -2.14
N HIS A 322 -18.94 -4.02 -2.00
CA HIS A 322 -18.61 -5.39 -2.41
C HIS A 322 -17.50 -6.03 -1.55
N TRP A 323 -17.77 -6.15 -0.26
CA TRP A 323 -16.84 -6.71 0.73
C TRP A 323 -17.31 -8.10 1.18
N HIS A 324 -16.44 -9.10 1.12
CA HIS A 324 -16.80 -10.50 1.40
C HIS A 324 -15.78 -11.19 2.30
N GLY A 325 -16.27 -12.19 3.04
CA GLY A 325 -15.45 -13.16 3.76
C GLY A 325 -15.69 -13.14 5.26
N THR A 326 -14.64 -13.32 6.06
CA THR A 326 -14.78 -13.50 7.51
C THR A 326 -13.85 -12.63 8.34
N CYS A 327 -14.18 -12.52 9.63
CA CYS A 327 -13.37 -11.90 10.67
C CYS A 327 -13.25 -12.85 11.86
N ALA A 328 -12.14 -12.76 12.60
CA ALA A 328 -11.82 -13.71 13.66
C ALA A 328 -12.89 -13.75 14.78
N ALA A 329 -13.38 -12.57 15.21
CA ALA A 329 -14.31 -12.44 16.33
C ALA A 329 -15.21 -11.18 16.23
N GLY A 330 -16.25 -11.26 15.39
CA GLY A 330 -17.11 -10.13 15.03
C GLY A 330 -17.95 -9.53 16.16
N ALA A 331 -18.14 -10.26 17.26
CA ALA A 331 -18.78 -9.78 18.48
C ALA A 331 -17.84 -8.95 19.38
N THR A 332 -16.52 -9.13 19.23
CA THR A 332 -15.50 -8.38 19.96
C THR A 332 -14.99 -7.18 19.16
N ARG A 333 -14.80 -7.38 17.85
CA ARG A 333 -14.35 -6.38 16.89
C ARG A 333 -15.37 -6.32 15.76
N ALA A 334 -16.15 -5.24 15.76
CA ALA A 334 -17.24 -5.05 14.81
C ALA A 334 -16.70 -5.01 13.38
N PRO A 335 -17.23 -5.81 12.42
CA PRO A 335 -16.78 -5.74 11.03
C PRO A 335 -17.03 -4.38 10.37
N ILE A 336 -18.02 -3.62 10.86
CA ILE A 336 -18.22 -2.22 10.50
C ILE A 336 -17.97 -1.37 11.73
N GLN A 337 -16.92 -0.56 11.70
CA GLN A 337 -16.71 0.55 12.61
C GLN A 337 -16.63 1.86 11.81
N ALA A 338 -17.61 2.72 12.03
CA ALA A 338 -17.66 4.08 11.50
C ALA A 338 -17.66 5.06 12.67
N LEU A 339 -16.50 5.25 13.30
CA LEU A 339 -16.33 6.05 14.52
C LEU A 339 -15.73 7.41 14.17
N CYS A 340 -16.59 8.40 13.95
CA CYS A 340 -16.20 9.71 13.46
C CYS A 340 -15.94 10.71 14.59
N PRO A 341 -15.03 11.68 14.40
CA PRO A 341 -14.78 12.72 15.40
C PRO A 341 -16.05 13.55 15.67
N SER A 342 -16.35 13.84 16.93
CA SER A 342 -17.54 14.62 17.30
C SER A 342 -17.49 16.06 16.79
N GLY A 343 -16.29 16.63 16.61
CA GLY A 343 -16.11 17.98 16.07
C GLY A 343 -16.15 18.05 14.54
N ALA A 344 -16.14 16.91 13.85
CA ALA A 344 -16.26 16.79 12.41
C ALA A 344 -17.05 15.52 12.03
N PRO A 345 -18.38 15.46 12.30
CA PRO A 345 -19.20 14.31 11.95
C PRO A 345 -19.10 13.93 10.47
N CYS A 346 -18.85 12.66 10.17
CA CYS A 346 -18.73 12.18 8.79
C CYS A 346 -20.09 12.21 8.10
N HIS A 347 -20.09 12.48 6.79
CA HIS A 347 -21.30 12.46 5.99
C HIS A 347 -21.05 11.92 4.58
N ASP A 348 -22.12 11.64 3.84
CA ASP A 348 -22.04 11.06 2.50
C ASP A 348 -21.20 9.76 2.46
N ILE A 349 -21.32 8.94 3.52
CA ILE A 349 -20.71 7.62 3.59
C ILE A 349 -21.67 6.58 3.04
N THR A 350 -21.22 5.75 2.11
CA THR A 350 -22.02 4.66 1.54
C THR A 350 -21.37 3.32 1.85
N ILE A 351 -22.09 2.43 2.52
CA ILE A 351 -21.68 1.05 2.77
C ILE A 351 -22.70 0.12 2.13
N GLU A 352 -22.32 -0.52 1.03
CA GLU A 352 -23.20 -1.41 0.28
C GLU A 352 -22.53 -2.74 -0.03
N ASN A 353 -23.35 -3.79 -0.20
CA ASN A 353 -22.86 -5.12 -0.55
C ASN A 353 -21.74 -5.61 0.41
N PHE A 354 -22.00 -5.47 1.71
CA PHE A 354 -21.05 -5.78 2.77
C PHE A 354 -21.47 -7.07 3.49
N TRP A 355 -20.71 -8.14 3.28
CA TRP A 355 -21.06 -9.48 3.72
C TRP A 355 -19.90 -10.18 4.43
N ILE A 356 -19.59 -9.68 5.63
CA ILE A 356 -18.57 -10.24 6.50
C ILE A 356 -19.25 -11.04 7.61
N TRP A 357 -18.81 -12.28 7.81
CA TRP A 357 -19.25 -13.11 8.92
C TRP A 357 -18.13 -13.36 9.93
N THR A 358 -18.45 -13.94 11.08
CA THR A 358 -17.45 -14.26 12.09
C THR A 358 -17.04 -15.73 12.04
N ASP A 359 -15.76 -16.00 12.26
CA ASP A 359 -15.22 -17.35 12.42
C ASP A 359 -15.61 -17.98 13.76
N THR A 360 -15.90 -17.14 14.77
CA THR A 360 -16.26 -17.59 16.12
C THR A 360 -17.53 -16.91 16.63
N GLY A 361 -18.47 -17.71 17.14
CA GLY A 361 -19.77 -17.22 17.62
C GLY A 361 -20.85 -17.26 16.54
N SER A 362 -21.92 -16.50 16.74
CA SER A 362 -23.13 -16.54 15.89
C SER A 362 -23.70 -15.15 15.58
N GLU A 363 -22.93 -14.10 15.84
CA GLU A 363 -23.32 -12.72 15.58
C GLU A 363 -22.10 -11.85 15.29
N VAL A 364 -22.34 -10.76 14.57
CA VAL A 364 -21.38 -9.67 14.39
C VAL A 364 -22.01 -8.37 14.86
N LEU A 365 -21.17 -7.39 15.22
CA LEU A 365 -21.63 -6.05 15.59
C LEU A 365 -21.32 -5.05 14.48
N TYR A 366 -22.18 -4.06 14.31
CA TYR A 366 -21.84 -2.82 13.61
C TYR A 366 -21.84 -1.66 14.61
N LYS A 367 -20.82 -0.81 14.55
CA LYS A 367 -20.64 0.34 15.44
C LYS A 367 -20.51 1.62 14.64
N CYS A 368 -21.33 2.61 14.98
CA CYS A 368 -21.32 3.90 14.32
C CYS A 368 -21.37 5.02 15.36
N GLU A 369 -20.58 6.06 15.16
CA GLU A 369 -20.56 7.26 16.00
C GLU A 369 -20.36 8.48 15.10
N ASN A 370 -21.20 9.51 15.26
CA ASN A 370 -21.13 10.75 14.46
C ASN A 370 -21.04 10.53 12.93
N ALA A 371 -21.51 9.39 12.41
CA ALA A 371 -21.39 8.99 11.01
C ALA A 371 -22.75 8.99 10.30
N TYR A 372 -22.81 9.63 9.13
CA TYR A 372 -24.01 9.82 8.34
C TYR A 372 -23.86 9.30 6.91
N GLY A 373 -24.96 8.75 6.37
CA GLY A 373 -25.00 8.23 5.02
C GLY A 373 -25.99 7.08 4.86
N SER A 374 -25.59 6.02 4.14
CA SER A 374 -26.45 4.86 3.87
C SER A 374 -25.70 3.54 4.03
N GLY A 375 -26.36 2.55 4.64
CA GLY A 375 -25.81 1.22 4.88
C GLY A 375 -25.29 0.99 6.31
N GLY A 376 -25.20 -0.28 6.72
CA GLY A 376 -24.78 -0.66 8.07
C GLY A 376 -25.61 0.01 9.17
N CYS A 377 -24.92 0.58 10.16
CA CYS A 377 -25.51 1.33 11.28
C CYS A 377 -25.55 2.86 11.07
N LEU A 378 -25.23 3.35 9.87
CA LEU A 378 -25.13 4.78 9.58
C LEU A 378 -26.49 5.48 9.76
N LYS A 379 -26.48 6.71 10.28
CA LYS A 379 -27.69 7.54 10.34
C LYS A 379 -27.95 8.21 9.00
N SER A 380 -29.22 8.27 8.60
CA SER A 380 -29.65 9.04 7.44
C SER A 380 -30.00 10.49 7.81
N GLY A 381 -30.08 11.35 6.80
CA GLY A 381 -30.50 12.75 6.95
C GLY A 381 -29.41 13.73 6.52
N SER A 382 -29.76 15.02 6.54
CA SER A 382 -28.88 16.14 6.12
C SER A 382 -28.45 17.05 7.28
N SER A 383 -28.83 16.70 8.52
CA SER A 383 -28.42 17.40 9.73
C SER A 383 -27.42 16.54 10.49
N TYR A 384 -26.13 16.82 10.29
CA TYR A 384 -25.01 16.07 10.84
C TYR A 384 -24.73 16.50 12.28
N THR A 385 -25.60 16.07 13.20
CA THR A 385 -25.46 16.33 14.64
C THR A 385 -24.62 15.26 15.32
N THR A 386 -24.03 15.56 16.47
CA THR A 386 -23.29 14.53 17.20
C THR A 386 -24.24 13.50 17.80
N TYR A 387 -23.79 12.25 17.88
CA TYR A 387 -24.47 11.20 18.59
C TYR A 387 -23.46 10.19 19.13
N ALA A 388 -23.74 9.68 20.33
CA ALA A 388 -22.89 8.66 20.97
C ALA A 388 -22.87 7.35 20.17
N GLU A 389 -21.80 6.56 20.34
CA GLU A 389 -21.65 5.26 19.67
C GLU A 389 -22.93 4.42 19.80
N THR A 390 -23.46 4.00 18.65
CA THR A 390 -24.54 3.03 18.56
C THR A 390 -23.95 1.67 18.18
N THR A 391 -24.51 0.61 18.74
CA THR A 391 -24.16 -0.76 18.39
C THR A 391 -25.40 -1.46 17.83
N GLN A 392 -25.24 -2.10 16.69
CA GLN A 392 -26.25 -2.96 16.06
C GLN A 392 -25.74 -4.40 16.05
N THR A 393 -26.49 -5.31 16.65
CA THR A 393 -26.24 -6.75 16.55
C THR A 393 -26.82 -7.31 15.26
N VAL A 394 -26.02 -8.07 14.52
CA VAL A 394 -26.39 -8.72 13.25
C VAL A 394 -26.19 -10.22 13.40
N THR A 395 -27.29 -10.98 13.27
CA THR A 395 -27.29 -12.44 13.47
C THR A 395 -27.28 -13.23 12.17
N SER A 396 -27.24 -12.56 11.01
CA SER A 396 -27.12 -13.19 9.70
C SER A 396 -26.67 -12.20 8.64
N VAL A 397 -25.89 -12.65 7.65
CA VAL A 397 -25.54 -11.91 6.43
C VAL A 397 -25.97 -12.70 5.19
N ALA A 398 -26.17 -12.03 4.05
CA ALA A 398 -26.72 -12.66 2.85
C ALA A 398 -25.82 -13.77 2.29
N SER A 399 -24.51 -13.54 2.20
CA SER A 399 -23.50 -14.56 1.85
C SER A 399 -22.11 -14.03 2.17
N SER A 400 -21.37 -14.70 3.05
CA SER A 400 -19.97 -14.39 3.36
C SER A 400 -18.98 -15.27 2.60
N THR A 401 -19.41 -15.91 1.51
CA THR A 401 -18.57 -16.83 0.74
C THR A 401 -17.39 -16.08 0.12
N TYR A 402 -16.21 -16.66 0.22
CA TYR A 402 -14.99 -16.14 -0.38
C TYR A 402 -14.15 -17.28 -0.96
N THR A 403 -13.20 -16.94 -1.82
CA THR A 403 -12.21 -17.89 -2.37
C THR A 403 -10.87 -17.59 -1.73
N ALA A 404 -10.27 -18.56 -1.04
CA ALA A 404 -8.96 -18.37 -0.45
C ALA A 404 -7.84 -18.32 -1.50
N MET A 405 -6.80 -17.53 -1.26
CA MET A 405 -5.60 -17.56 -2.08
C MET A 405 -4.78 -18.81 -1.73
N ALA A 406 -4.27 -19.52 -2.74
CA ALA A 406 -3.54 -20.77 -2.50
C ALA A 406 -2.23 -20.58 -1.71
N ALA A 407 -1.72 -19.35 -1.69
CA ALA A 407 -0.48 -18.96 -1.02
C ALA A 407 -0.71 -18.31 0.36
N ASP A 408 -1.92 -18.41 0.94
CA ASP A 408 -2.22 -17.91 2.28
C ASP A 408 -1.21 -18.48 3.29
N LEU A 409 -0.54 -17.60 4.03
CA LEU A 409 0.38 -18.00 5.07
C LEU A 409 -0.39 -18.57 6.27
N THR A 410 0.15 -19.66 6.82
CA THR A 410 -0.36 -20.26 8.06
C THR A 410 0.31 -19.69 9.31
N ALA A 411 1.40 -18.94 9.13
CA ALA A 411 2.11 -18.21 10.17
C ALA A 411 2.90 -17.05 9.56
N GLY A 412 2.96 -15.91 10.26
CA GLY A 412 3.85 -14.80 9.92
C GLY A 412 5.32 -15.14 10.21
N PHE A 413 6.24 -14.38 9.61
CA PHE A 413 7.68 -14.60 9.81
C PHE A 413 8.14 -14.02 11.16
N GLY A 414 8.86 -14.81 11.94
CA GLY A 414 9.37 -14.37 13.26
C GLY A 414 10.43 -13.26 13.18
N LEU A 415 10.84 -12.77 14.35
CA LEU A 415 11.71 -11.59 14.50
C LEU A 415 13.19 -11.92 14.73
N THR A 416 13.55 -13.20 14.86
CA THR A 416 14.87 -13.62 15.37
C THR A 416 15.70 -14.43 14.38
N THR A 417 15.16 -14.67 13.18
CA THR A 417 15.83 -15.45 12.12
C THR A 417 15.65 -14.76 10.78
N SER A 418 16.64 -14.90 9.90
CA SER A 418 16.57 -14.39 8.53
C SER A 418 15.31 -14.87 7.81
N ILE A 419 14.66 -13.96 7.11
CA ILE A 419 13.49 -14.25 6.28
C ILE A 419 13.96 -14.62 4.86
N PRO A 420 13.45 -15.70 4.24
CA PRO A 420 13.84 -16.09 2.89
C PRO A 420 13.29 -15.13 1.84
N ILE A 421 14.06 -14.90 0.77
CA ILE A 421 13.62 -14.11 -0.39
C ILE A 421 12.62 -14.95 -1.20
N PRO A 422 11.36 -14.50 -1.36
CA PRO A 422 10.38 -15.22 -2.17
C PRO A 422 10.49 -14.86 -3.65
N ALA A 423 9.87 -15.69 -4.50
CA ALA A 423 9.57 -15.30 -5.88
C ALA A 423 8.35 -14.35 -5.88
N ILE A 424 8.32 -13.41 -6.83
CA ILE A 424 7.16 -12.56 -7.04
C ILE A 424 6.00 -13.43 -7.55
N PRO A 425 4.80 -13.36 -6.94
CA PRO A 425 3.68 -14.18 -7.36
C PRO A 425 3.06 -13.64 -8.65
N THR A 426 2.21 -14.45 -9.27
CA THR A 426 1.47 -14.09 -10.49
C THR A 426 -0.04 -14.15 -10.27
N SER A 427 -0.48 -14.00 -9.02
CA SER A 427 -1.88 -13.85 -8.64
C SER A 427 -1.94 -13.15 -7.29
N PHE A 428 -2.69 -12.05 -7.22
CA PHE A 428 -2.80 -11.19 -6.04
C PHE A 428 -4.23 -11.05 -5.52
N PHE A 429 -5.21 -11.46 -6.33
CA PHE A 429 -6.62 -11.50 -5.98
C PHE A 429 -7.29 -12.70 -6.67
N PRO A 430 -8.23 -13.41 -6.00
CA PRO A 430 -8.88 -14.58 -6.58
C PRO A 430 -9.54 -14.32 -7.94
N GLY A 431 -9.16 -15.11 -8.95
CA GLY A 431 -9.75 -15.05 -10.29
C GLY A 431 -9.23 -13.92 -11.19
N LEU A 432 -8.26 -13.13 -10.73
CA LEU A 432 -7.62 -12.08 -11.52
C LEU A 432 -6.18 -12.47 -11.90
N ALA A 433 -5.82 -12.13 -13.13
CA ALA A 433 -4.43 -12.16 -13.59
C ALA A 433 -3.78 -10.79 -13.33
N PRO A 434 -2.46 -10.72 -13.12
CA PRO A 434 -1.74 -9.46 -12.99
C PRO A 434 -1.92 -8.57 -14.22
N SER A 435 -1.92 -7.26 -14.02
CA SER A 435 -2.06 -6.28 -15.11
C SER A 435 -0.88 -6.33 -16.08
N SER A 436 0.31 -6.67 -15.57
CA SER A 436 1.56 -6.77 -16.32
C SER A 436 2.24 -8.12 -16.06
N SER A 437 2.72 -8.80 -17.11
CA SER A 437 3.53 -10.01 -16.95
C SER A 437 4.88 -9.69 -16.32
N LEU A 438 5.39 -10.60 -15.48
CA LEU A 438 6.78 -10.56 -15.02
C LEU A 438 7.76 -10.50 -16.19
N LEU A 439 8.87 -9.79 -16.00
CA LEU A 439 9.91 -9.63 -17.02
C LEU A 439 10.78 -10.87 -17.25
N GLY A 440 10.96 -11.77 -16.28
CA GLY A 440 11.80 -12.97 -16.46
C GLY A 440 11.67 -14.10 -15.44
#